data_AF-T0YC09-F1
#
_entry.id   AF-T0YC09-F1
#
_cell.length_a   1.000
_cell.length_b   1.000
_cell.length_c   1.000
_cell.angle_alpha   90.00
_cell.angle_beta   90.00
_cell.angle_gamma   90.00
#
_symmetry.space_group_name_H-M   'P 1'
#
loop_
_entity.id
_entity.type
_entity.pdbx_description
1 polymer ?
#
loop_
_entity_poly.entity_id
_entity_poly.type
_entity_poly.pdbx_seq_one_letter_code
_entity_poly.pdbx_strand_id
1 'polypeptide(L)' 'MPIPATKFIWFNGKLVPWEKATVHVLTHALHYGSSVFEGVRAYETPQGVAIFRLRDHTRRLLDSAKIYRMSMPFSAEQ' A
#
# COMPACT_ATOMS: atom_id res chain seq x y z
N MET A 1 -18.37 3.77 5.03
CA MET A 1 -18.51 2.30 4.88
C MET A 1 -17.19 1.65 5.23
N PRO A 2 -17.14 0.64 6.11
CA PRO A 2 -15.93 -0.13 6.34
C PRO A 2 -15.53 -0.90 5.07
N ILE A 3 -14.22 -1.04 4.84
CA ILE A 3 -13.71 -1.87 3.75
C ILE A 3 -14.00 -3.33 4.13
N PRO A 4 -14.66 -4.12 3.27
CA PRO A 4 -14.92 -5.53 3.55
C PRO A 4 -13.61 -6.31 3.62
N ALA A 5 -13.55 -7.32 4.49
CA ALA A 5 -12.38 -8.19 4.59
C ALA A 5 -12.16 -8.94 3.28
N THR A 6 -10.90 -9.03 2.86
CA THR A 6 -10.45 -9.86 1.74
C THR A 6 -9.71 -11.08 2.25
N LYS A 7 -9.37 -12.02 1.35
CA LYS A 7 -8.64 -13.25 1.73
C LYS A 7 -7.20 -12.96 2.17
N PHE A 8 -6.54 -12.00 1.51
CA PHE A 8 -5.13 -11.71 1.71
C PHE A 8 -4.84 -10.22 1.64
N ILE A 9 -3.82 -9.80 2.40
CA ILE A 9 -3.19 -8.48 2.32
C ILE A 9 -1.71 -8.70 2.03
N TRP A 10 -1.14 -7.89 1.15
CA TRP A 10 0.32 -7.84 1.00
C TRP A 10 0.92 -7.04 2.15
N PHE A 11 1.81 -7.67 2.91
CA PHE A 11 2.45 -7.09 4.09
C PHE A 11 3.93 -7.48 4.14
N ASN A 12 4.82 -6.49 4.01
CA ASN A 12 6.28 -6.66 4.07
C ASN A 12 6.82 -7.78 3.16
N GLY A 13 6.43 -7.78 1.87
CA GLY A 13 6.95 -8.72 0.88
C GLY A 13 6.19 -10.03 0.74
N LYS A 14 5.10 -10.25 1.50
CA LYS A 14 4.34 -11.51 1.48
C LYS A 14 2.83 -11.26 1.52
N LEU A 15 2.06 -12.14 0.90
CA LEU A 15 0.61 -12.21 1.11
C LEU A 15 0.34 -12.93 2.43
N VAL A 16 -0.36 -12.27 3.34
CA VAL A 16 -0.79 -12.80 4.64
C VAL A 16 -2.31 -12.78 4.74
N PRO A 17 -2.94 -13.65 5.54
CA PRO A 17 -4.36 -13.53 5.86
C PRO A 17 -4.70 -12.14 6.41
N TRP A 18 -5.89 -11.63 6.11
CA TRP A 18 -6.32 -10.26 6.47
C TRP A 18 -6.08 -9.94 7.95
N GLU A 19 -6.44 -10.85 8.85
CA GLU A 19 -6.32 -10.71 10.30
C GLU A 19 -4.88 -10.71 10.82
N LYS A 20 -3.91 -11.09 9.97
CA LYS A 20 -2.48 -11.11 10.32
C LYS A 20 -1.74 -9.85 9.90
N ALA A 21 -2.34 -8.99 9.09
CA ALA A 21 -1.77 -7.69 8.72
C ALA A 21 -1.96 -6.67 9.86
N THR A 22 -1.22 -6.87 10.96
CA THR A 22 -1.32 -6.06 12.17
C THR A 22 -0.04 -5.27 12.45
N VAL A 23 -0.17 -4.20 13.23
CA VAL A 23 0.94 -3.42 13.77
C VAL A 23 0.81 -3.35 15.29
N HIS A 24 1.94 -3.22 15.99
CA HIS A 24 1.91 -2.99 17.44
C HIS A 24 1.28 -1.62 17.74
N VAL A 25 0.55 -1.51 18.85
CA VAL A 25 -0.13 -0.26 19.23
C VAL A 25 0.85 0.90 19.38
N LEU A 26 2.06 0.64 19.88
CA LEU A 26 3.15 1.64 20.01
C LEU A 26 3.86 1.99 18.70
N THR A 27 3.32 1.64 17.52
CA THR A 27 3.97 1.99 16.26
C THR A 27 4.01 3.50 16.06
N HIS A 28 5.13 4.00 15.55
CA HIS A 28 5.38 5.43 15.34
C HIS A 28 4.37 6.03 14.34
N ALA A 29 3.89 5.25 13.36
CA ALA A 29 2.87 5.68 12.41
C ALA A 29 1.55 6.06 13.08
N LEU A 30 1.16 5.36 14.16
CA LEU A 30 -0.09 5.63 14.87
C LEU A 30 0.01 6.86 15.78
N HIS A 31 1.15 7.03 16.43
CA HIS A 31 1.36 8.11 17.41
C HIS A 31 1.73 9.45 16.75
N TYR A 32 2.40 9.41 15.60
CA TYR A 32 3.01 10.59 14.98
C TYR A 32 2.65 10.76 13.50
N GLY A 33 1.72 9.96 12.96
CA GLY A 33 1.26 10.09 11.57
C GLY A 33 2.33 9.82 10.51
N SER A 34 3.40 9.11 10.89
CA SER A 34 4.56 8.82 10.01
C SER A 34 4.29 7.73 8.97
N SER A 35 3.33 7.98 8.09
CA SER A 35 3.00 7.10 6.97
C SER A 35 2.78 7.91 5.69
N VAL A 36 3.09 7.28 4.56
CA VAL A 36 2.68 7.73 3.24
C VAL A 36 1.83 6.64 2.62
N PHE A 37 0.80 7.01 1.86
CA PHE A 37 -0.12 6.05 1.24
C PHE A 37 -0.61 6.57 -0.11
N GLU A 38 -1.16 5.65 -0.89
CA GLU A 38 -1.81 5.94 -2.16
C GLU A 38 -3.19 5.30 -2.23
N GLY A 39 -4.11 5.98 -2.91
CA GLY A 39 -5.41 5.44 -3.28
C GLY A 39 -5.38 5.05 -4.75
N VAL A 40 -5.53 3.77 -5.05
CA VAL A 40 -5.50 3.24 -6.42
C VAL A 40 -6.82 2.53 -6.71
N ARG A 41 -7.29 2.63 -7.96
CA ARG A 41 -8.49 1.95 -8.42
C ARG A 41 -8.18 0.93 -9.51
N ALA A 42 -8.82 -0.22 -9.40
CA ALA A 42 -8.91 -1.22 -10.45
C ALA A 42 -10.31 -1.17 -11.05
N TYR A 43 -10.40 -1.34 -12.36
CA TYR A 43 -11.64 -1.32 -13.12
C TYR A 43 -11.77 -2.60 -13.93
N GLU A 44 -12.98 -3.13 -14.01
CA GLU A 44 -13.31 -4.16 -14.99
C GLU A 44 -13.30 -3.55 -16.39
N THR A 45 -12.64 -4.24 -17.33
CA THR A 45 -12.58 -3.85 -18.75
C THR A 45 -12.95 -5.06 -19.60
N PRO A 46 -13.27 -4.88 -20.90
CA PRO A 46 -13.56 -6.02 -21.78
C PRO A 46 -12.41 -7.04 -21.91
N GLN A 47 -11.18 -6.67 -21.55
CA GLN A 47 -9.99 -7.52 -21.58
C GLN A 47 -9.59 -8.06 -20.20
N GLY A 48 -10.40 -7.80 -19.16
CA GLY A 48 -10.13 -8.18 -17.77
C GLY A 48 -9.90 -6.97 -16.86
N VAL A 49 -9.56 -7.22 -15.59
CA VAL A 49 -9.35 -6.15 -14.61
C VAL A 49 -8.05 -5.40 -14.91
N ALA A 50 -8.12 -4.07 -14.96
CA ALA A 50 -6.97 -3.20 -15.18
C ALA A 50 -6.83 -2.18 -14.04
N ILE A 51 -5.59 -1.94 -13.60
CA ILE A 51 -5.29 -0.92 -12.60
C ILE A 51 -4.97 0.40 -13.31
N PHE A 52 -5.73 1.45 -13.01
CA PHE A 52 -5.56 2.74 -13.68
C PHE A 52 -4.35 3.49 -13.12
N ARG A 53 -3.40 3.84 -14.00
CA ARG A 53 -2.20 4.63 -13.70
C ARG A 53 -1.33 4.09 -12.54
N LEU A 54 -1.23 2.77 -12.38
CA LEU A 54 -0.46 2.14 -11.30
C LEU A 54 0.96 2.71 -11.17
N ARG A 55 1.71 2.81 -12.28
CA ARG A 55 3.09 3.31 -12.27
C ARG A 55 3.21 4.73 -11.70
N ASP A 56 2.25 5.59 -12.03
CA ASP A 56 2.27 6.99 -11.58
C ASP A 56 1.98 7.09 -10.07
N HIS A 57 1.03 6.30 -9.58
CA HIS A 57 0.75 6.20 -8.14
C HIS A 57 1.95 5.62 -7.38
N THR A 58 2.55 4.52 -7.84
CA THR A 58 3.72 3.92 -7.20
C THR A 58 4.90 4.88 -7.18
N ARG A 59 5.14 5.62 -8.27
CA ARG A 59 6.18 6.65 -8.30
C ARG A 59 5.93 7.73 -7.25
N ARG A 60 4.70 8.25 -7.16
CA ARG A 60 4.32 9.28 -6.19
C ARG A 60 4.45 8.79 -4.74
N LEU A 61 4.16 7.51 -4.48
CA LEU A 61 4.37 6.90 -3.17
C LEU A 61 5.85 6.93 -2.76
N LEU A 62 6.75 6.48 -3.65
CA LEU A 62 8.20 6.49 -3.38
C LEU A 62 8.76 7.91 -3.25
N ASP A 63 8.26 8.85 -4.06
CA ASP A 63 8.64 10.26 -3.95
C ASP A 63 8.17 10.87 -2.62
N SER A 64 6.97 10.51 -2.15
CA SER A 64 6.47 10.91 -0.83
C SER A 64 7.34 10.35 0.31
N ALA A 65 7.71 9.07 0.23
CA ALA A 65 8.62 8.45 1.19
C ALA A 65 9.98 9.17 1.21
N LYS A 66 10.51 9.54 0.03
CA LYS A 66 11.76 10.30 -0.12
C LYS A 66 11.69 11.67 0.55
N ILE A 67 10.58 12.41 0.44
CA ILE A 67 10.38 13.72 1.10
C ILE A 67 10.54 13.57 2.62
N TYR A 68 9.96 12.52 3.19
CA TYR A 68 10.06 12.20 4.63
C TYR A 68 11.35 11.45 5.00
N ARG A 69 12.28 11.25 4.06
CA ARG A 69 13.54 10.52 4.27
C ARG A 69 13.33 9.08 4.77
N MET A 70 12.21 8.47 4.41
CA MET A 70 11.92 7.07 4.70
C MET A 70 12.69 6.18 3.73
N SER A 71 13.50 5.26 4.25
CA SER A 71 14.19 4.26 3.44
C SER A 71 13.21 3.17 3.03
N MET A 72 12.88 3.10 1.75
CA MET A 72 11.95 2.09 1.22
C MET A 72 12.68 0.77 0.95
N PRO A 73 12.21 -0.36 1.49
CA PRO A 73 12.85 -1.67 1.29
C PRO A 73 12.49 -2.34 -0.05
N PHE A 74 11.63 -1.72 -0.88
CA PHE A 74 11.18 -2.24 -2.17
C PHE A 74 11.27 -1.17 -3.25
N SER A 75 11.53 -1.57 -4.49
CA SER A 75 11.52 -0.68 -5.67
C SER A 75 10.11 -0.59 -6.30
N ALA A 76 9.95 0.24 -7.33
CA ALA A 76 8.67 0.40 -8.02
C ALA A 76 8.29 -0.80 -8.90
N GLU A 77 9.26 -1.64 -9.23
CA GLU A 77 9.16 -2.76 -10.17
C GLU A 77 8.93 -4.11 -9.49
N GLN A 78 9.09 -4.18 -8.16
CA GLN A 78 8.85 -5.37 -7.34
C GLN A 78 7.39 -5.45 -6.88
#